data_AF-A0A3A8K7D0-F1
#
_entry.id   AF-A0A3A8K7D0-F1
#
_cell.length_a   1.000
_cell.length_b   1.000
_cell.length_c   1.000
_cell.angle_alpha   90.00
_cell.angle_beta   90.00
_cell.angle_gamma   90.00
#
_symmetry.space_group_name_H-M   'P 1'
#
loop_
_entity.id
_entity.type
_entity.pdbx_description
1 polymer ?
#
loop_
_entity_poly.entity_id
_entity_poly.type
_entity_poly.pdbx_seq_one_letter_code
_entity_poly.pdbx_strand_id
1 'polypeptide(L)'
;MPRTPELSSHARRTYSRLSSVDLAASAEEALSLDDLGLESGGDRVGLAFGTYSREGLERALQAYGFAQRLEERVGPCELRLSCQDPFQPRVTLLSRRYHSPVVDLSLRQALGAEVGFTRSAAEAPLLYVDSLLLQHPGRPFDWSRPPLPGQLHPGLSLSRELMELLHLMARRIGAEGVALTPATFSAACVYEPRFTFVDGAAEGQFSALRGAGRGWPRWLLAWAVELGCMRDEQGQPALFTPSPMISPLSRRVARRLDTRGWQKAWRFQSKQVLSLDEEALQARFPWARMPPGPPPERMVEVLGYDPLAPASPYQDAWEPVSAPPRTAATS
;
A
#
# COMPACT_ATOMS: atom_id res chain seq x y z
N MET A 1 -1.15 -14.82 -16.80
CA MET A 1 -1.97 -13.59 -16.84
C MET A 1 -2.36 -13.15 -15.44
N PRO A 2 -2.02 -11.91 -15.02
CA PRO A 2 -2.58 -11.34 -13.80
C PRO A 2 -4.10 -11.29 -13.92
N ARG A 3 -4.78 -11.90 -12.96
CA ARG A 3 -6.26 -11.96 -12.94
C ARG A 3 -6.78 -10.61 -12.48
N THR A 4 -7.83 -10.12 -13.14
CA THR A 4 -8.61 -8.99 -12.61
C THR A 4 -9.07 -9.35 -11.20
N PRO A 5 -8.88 -8.47 -10.20
CA PRO A 5 -9.25 -8.77 -8.83
C PRO A 5 -10.74 -9.07 -8.75
N GLU A 6 -11.09 -10.20 -8.15
CA GLU A 6 -12.47 -10.57 -7.89
C GLU A 6 -12.97 -9.84 -6.65
N LEU A 7 -14.03 -9.04 -6.84
CA LEU A 7 -14.77 -8.42 -5.75
C LEU A 7 -15.61 -9.49 -5.02
N SER A 8 -15.78 -9.35 -3.72
CA SER A 8 -16.69 -10.16 -2.92
C SER A 8 -18.15 -9.99 -3.37
N SER A 9 -18.98 -11.01 -3.13
CA SER A 9 -20.40 -10.97 -3.48
C SER A 9 -21.14 -9.84 -2.76
N HIS A 10 -20.77 -9.57 -1.50
CA HIS A 10 -21.26 -8.43 -0.74
C HIS A 10 -20.90 -7.11 -1.42
N ALA A 11 -19.62 -6.88 -1.71
CA ALA A 11 -19.16 -5.65 -2.35
C ALA A 11 -19.82 -5.39 -3.71
N ARG A 12 -20.02 -6.43 -4.54
CA ARG A 12 -20.71 -6.28 -5.84
C ARG A 12 -22.16 -5.80 -5.67
N ARG A 13 -22.91 -6.38 -4.72
CA ARG A 13 -24.31 -6.00 -4.44
C ARG A 13 -24.41 -4.59 -3.86
N THR A 14 -23.50 -4.24 -2.96
CA THR A 14 -23.46 -2.89 -2.38
C THR A 14 -23.09 -1.85 -3.45
N TYR A 15 -22.11 -2.17 -4.31
CA TYR A 15 -21.67 -1.27 -5.37
C TYR A 15 -22.80 -0.88 -6.33
N SER A 16 -23.68 -1.83 -6.68
CA SER A 16 -24.82 -1.56 -7.56
C SER A 16 -25.94 -0.76 -6.90
N ARG A 17 -25.98 -0.67 -5.57
CA ARG A 17 -27.00 0.07 -4.80
C ARG A 17 -26.57 1.49 -4.45
N LEU A 18 -25.27 1.72 -4.26
CA LEU A 18 -24.72 3.06 -4.04
C LEU A 18 -24.64 3.79 -5.38
N SER A 19 -25.54 4.73 -5.62
CA SER A 19 -25.50 5.59 -6.81
C SER A 19 -24.44 6.68 -6.68
N SER A 20 -24.09 7.35 -7.79
CA SER A 20 -23.19 8.52 -7.73
C SER A 20 -23.83 9.69 -6.96
N VAL A 21 -25.16 9.81 -6.98
CA VAL A 21 -25.89 10.82 -6.20
C VAL A 21 -25.73 10.54 -4.70
N ASP A 22 -25.84 9.28 -4.29
CA ASP A 22 -25.61 8.89 -2.89
C ASP A 22 -24.19 9.15 -2.42
N LEU A 23 -23.22 9.25 -3.32
CA LEU A 23 -21.83 9.50 -2.96
C LEU A 23 -21.44 10.98 -3.05
N ALA A 24 -22.16 11.75 -3.87
CA ALA A 24 -21.96 13.18 -4.00
C ALA A 24 -22.70 13.97 -2.90
N ALA A 25 -23.88 13.50 -2.46
CA ALA A 25 -24.69 14.28 -1.54
C ALA A 25 -23.97 14.59 -0.21
N SER A 26 -24.02 15.85 0.21
CA SER A 26 -23.64 16.29 1.56
C SER A 26 -24.87 16.30 2.48
N ALA A 27 -24.66 16.32 3.80
CA ALA A 27 -25.76 16.45 4.76
C ALA A 27 -26.47 17.82 4.66
N GLU A 28 -25.79 18.85 4.12
CA GLU A 28 -26.34 20.20 3.95
C GLU A 28 -27.28 20.29 2.73
N GLU A 29 -26.97 19.59 1.63
CA GLU A 29 -27.85 19.51 0.43
C GLU A 29 -29.13 18.69 0.70
N ALA A 30 -29.06 17.68 1.57
CA ALA A 30 -30.23 16.89 1.93
C ALA A 30 -31.30 17.69 2.70
N LEU A 31 -30.91 18.81 3.31
CA LEU A 31 -31.80 19.75 4.01
C LEU A 31 -32.32 20.88 3.10
N SER A 32 -31.85 20.99 1.84
CA SER A 32 -32.28 22.02 0.89
C SER A 32 -33.26 21.53 -0.18
N LEU A 33 -33.76 20.30 -0.07
CA LEU A 33 -34.69 19.68 -1.03
C LEU A 33 -36.09 20.32 -1.06
N ASP A 34 -36.37 21.28 -0.17
CA ASP A 34 -37.64 22.02 -0.13
C ASP A 34 -37.67 23.29 -0.99
N ASP A 35 -36.56 23.71 -1.64
CA ASP A 35 -36.56 24.91 -2.49
C ASP A 35 -36.20 24.62 -3.96
N LEU A 36 -37.28 24.54 -4.76
CA LEU A 36 -37.45 25.15 -6.07
C LEU A 36 -36.43 24.80 -7.17
N GLY A 37 -36.93 24.03 -8.15
CA GLY A 37 -36.25 23.80 -9.42
C GLY A 37 -35.88 25.11 -10.14
N LEU A 38 -34.59 25.36 -10.27
CA LEU A 38 -33.83 25.60 -11.50
C LEU A 38 -32.37 25.95 -11.12
N GLU A 39 -31.43 25.43 -11.92
CA GLU A 39 -29.97 25.69 -11.90
C GLU A 39 -29.11 24.95 -10.86
N SER A 40 -28.97 23.63 -11.05
CA SER A 40 -27.91 22.81 -10.44
C SER A 40 -26.55 23.12 -11.09
N GLY A 41 -25.94 24.24 -10.69
CA GLY A 41 -24.70 24.75 -11.29
C GLY A 41 -23.60 25.16 -10.32
N GLY A 42 -23.86 25.22 -9.01
CA GLY A 42 -22.92 25.77 -8.04
C GLY A 42 -22.84 24.98 -6.75
N ASP A 43 -22.13 23.83 -6.76
CA ASP A 43 -21.22 23.43 -5.66
C ASP A 43 -20.44 22.12 -5.92
N ARG A 44 -20.10 21.81 -7.18
CA ARG A 44 -19.14 20.71 -7.50
C ARG A 44 -17.70 21.00 -7.04
N VAL A 45 -17.48 22.04 -6.25
CA VAL A 45 -16.16 22.61 -5.92
C VAL A 45 -15.42 21.82 -4.81
N GLY A 46 -16.01 20.79 -4.19
CA GLY A 46 -15.37 20.04 -3.10
C GLY A 46 -15.26 18.51 -3.24
N LEU A 47 -15.74 17.91 -4.33
CA LEU A 47 -15.85 16.44 -4.43
C LEU A 47 -14.53 15.77 -4.86
N ALA A 48 -14.08 14.79 -4.07
CA ALA A 48 -12.96 13.94 -4.43
C ALA A 48 -13.28 13.13 -5.70
N PHE A 49 -12.44 13.28 -6.72
CA PHE A 49 -12.62 12.76 -8.07
C PHE A 49 -13.96 13.12 -8.71
N GLY A 50 -14.56 14.26 -8.32
CA GLY A 50 -15.89 14.66 -8.79
C GLY A 50 -17.02 13.70 -8.38
N THR A 51 -16.77 12.78 -7.44
CA THR A 51 -17.66 11.66 -7.11
C THR A 51 -17.99 11.57 -5.62
N TYR A 52 -17.02 11.84 -4.75
CA TYR A 52 -17.15 11.56 -3.32
C TYR A 52 -17.14 12.85 -2.50
N SER A 53 -18.23 13.12 -1.79
CA SER A 53 -18.23 14.01 -0.62
C SER A 53 -17.65 13.28 0.59
N ARG A 54 -17.40 14.01 1.68
CA ARG A 54 -16.95 13.40 2.95
C ARG A 54 -18.01 12.42 3.47
N GLU A 55 -19.26 12.85 3.52
CA GLU A 55 -20.41 12.06 4.01
C GLU A 55 -20.71 10.89 3.07
N GLY A 56 -20.58 11.09 1.76
CA GLY A 56 -20.71 10.01 0.77
C GLY A 56 -19.62 8.94 0.92
N LEU A 57 -18.39 9.35 1.19
CA LEU A 57 -17.30 8.43 1.50
C LEU A 57 -17.55 7.68 2.81
N GLU A 58 -18.02 8.36 3.86
CA GLU A 58 -18.42 7.76 5.13
C GLU A 58 -19.50 6.69 4.93
N ARG A 59 -20.56 7.02 4.18
CA ARG A 59 -21.63 6.08 3.79
C ARG A 59 -21.10 4.88 3.01
N ALA A 60 -20.17 5.10 2.07
CA ALA A 60 -19.52 4.01 1.35
C ALA A 60 -18.76 3.08 2.30
N LEU A 61 -17.92 3.62 3.19
CA LEU A 61 -17.15 2.84 4.16
C LEU A 61 -18.04 2.01 5.09
N GLN A 62 -19.19 2.56 5.51
CA GLN A 62 -20.21 1.86 6.28
C GLN A 62 -20.88 0.75 5.47
N ALA A 63 -21.37 1.07 4.27
CA ALA A 63 -22.10 0.12 3.42
C ALA A 63 -21.24 -1.07 2.97
N TYR A 64 -19.93 -0.88 2.82
CA TYR A 64 -18.99 -1.97 2.55
C TYR A 64 -18.53 -2.73 3.80
N GLY A 65 -18.92 -2.28 5.01
CA GLY A 65 -18.58 -2.91 6.29
C GLY A 65 -17.14 -2.64 6.76
N PHE A 66 -16.42 -1.72 6.11
CA PHE A 66 -15.05 -1.37 6.50
C PHE A 66 -15.03 -0.56 7.80
N ALA A 67 -15.95 0.41 7.93
CA ALA A 67 -16.06 1.25 9.12
C ALA A 67 -16.24 0.39 10.38
N GLN A 68 -17.19 -0.54 10.38
CA GLN A 68 -17.43 -1.45 11.50
C GLN A 68 -16.18 -2.26 11.87
N ARG A 69 -15.52 -2.90 10.90
CA ARG A 69 -14.31 -3.70 11.16
C ARG A 69 -13.15 -2.87 11.71
N LEU A 70 -13.05 -1.61 11.27
CA LEU A 70 -12.05 -0.69 11.78
C LEU A 70 -12.37 -0.34 13.25
N GLU A 71 -13.59 0.07 13.54
CA GLU A 71 -14.01 0.49 14.89
C GLU A 71 -13.94 -0.65 15.92
N GLU A 72 -14.25 -1.90 15.52
CA GLU A 72 -14.06 -3.08 16.37
C GLU A 72 -12.61 -3.24 16.86
N ARG A 73 -11.63 -2.73 16.11
CA ARG A 73 -10.19 -2.82 16.44
C ARG A 73 -9.71 -1.59 17.18
N VAL A 74 -10.07 -0.39 16.72
CA VAL A 74 -9.48 0.86 17.19
C VAL A 74 -10.46 1.84 17.83
N GLY A 75 -11.68 1.41 18.09
CA GLY A 75 -12.75 2.25 18.61
C GLY A 75 -13.27 3.26 17.57
N PRO A 76 -14.16 4.16 18.00
CA PRO A 76 -14.81 5.13 17.11
C PRO A 76 -13.82 5.94 16.28
N CYS A 77 -14.11 6.09 15.00
CA CYS A 77 -13.23 6.80 14.06
C CYS A 77 -13.87 8.08 13.53
N GLU A 78 -13.04 9.08 13.26
CA GLU A 78 -13.43 10.31 12.55
C GLU A 78 -12.84 10.29 11.14
N LEU A 79 -13.69 10.43 10.12
CA LEU A 79 -13.26 10.59 8.73
C LEU A 79 -12.95 12.06 8.45
N ARG A 80 -11.74 12.30 7.94
CA ARG A 80 -11.33 13.56 7.32
C ARG A 80 -11.05 13.32 5.85
N LEU A 81 -11.67 14.16 5.02
CA LEU A 81 -11.41 14.22 3.58
C LEU A 81 -10.81 15.59 3.29
N SER A 82 -9.57 15.62 2.85
CA SER A 82 -8.94 16.84 2.35
C SER A 82 -8.91 16.77 0.82
N CYS A 83 -9.44 17.79 0.18
CA CYS A 83 -9.65 17.85 -1.26
C CYS A 83 -9.27 19.25 -1.76
N GLN A 84 -7.98 19.62 -1.59
CA GLN A 84 -7.47 20.89 -2.14
C GLN A 84 -7.41 20.84 -3.67
N ASP A 85 -7.05 19.67 -4.21
CA ASP A 85 -7.16 19.31 -5.61
C ASP A 85 -8.14 18.12 -5.72
N PRO A 86 -9.26 18.25 -6.47
CA PRO A 86 -10.21 17.16 -6.70
C PRO A 86 -9.58 15.87 -7.24
N PHE A 87 -8.44 15.97 -7.93
CA PHE A 87 -7.73 14.84 -8.50
C PHE A 87 -6.64 14.29 -7.58
N GLN A 88 -6.42 14.87 -6.40
CA GLN A 88 -5.44 14.43 -5.40
C GLN A 88 -6.02 14.40 -3.98
N PRO A 89 -7.11 13.65 -3.72
CA PRO A 89 -7.72 13.64 -2.39
C PRO A 89 -6.88 12.87 -1.37
N ARG A 90 -6.90 13.38 -0.13
CA ARG A 90 -6.36 12.68 1.04
C ARG A 90 -7.49 12.24 1.97
N VAL A 91 -7.51 10.95 2.28
CA VAL A 91 -8.50 10.32 3.17
C VAL A 91 -7.80 9.88 4.45
N THR A 92 -8.20 10.42 5.59
CA THR A 92 -7.64 10.05 6.89
C THR A 92 -8.76 9.60 7.83
N LEU A 93 -8.60 8.43 8.45
CA LEU A 93 -9.44 7.97 9.55
C LEU A 93 -8.63 8.06 10.84
N LEU A 94 -9.09 8.89 11.78
CA LEU A 94 -8.46 9.07 13.08
C LEU A 94 -9.23 8.28 14.14
N SER A 95 -8.52 7.44 14.90
CA SER A 95 -9.12 6.80 16.07
C SER A 95 -9.29 7.82 17.18
N ARG A 96 -10.53 7.98 17.68
CA ARG A 96 -10.80 8.82 18.85
C ARG A 96 -10.26 8.22 20.14
N ARG A 97 -10.11 6.89 20.18
CA ARG A 97 -9.56 6.17 21.34
C ARG A 97 -8.06 6.41 21.52
N TYR A 98 -7.32 6.45 20.41
CA TYR A 98 -5.85 6.55 20.43
C TYR A 98 -5.32 7.91 19.98
N HIS A 99 -6.21 8.84 19.58
CA HIS A 99 -5.87 10.17 19.08
C HIS A 99 -4.81 10.14 17.96
N SER A 100 -4.87 9.13 17.08
CA SER A 100 -3.85 8.85 16.08
C SER A 100 -4.50 8.36 14.77
N PRO A 101 -3.92 8.69 13.60
CA PRO A 101 -4.38 8.15 12.32
C PRO A 101 -4.18 6.63 12.27
N VAL A 102 -5.26 5.94 11.91
CA VAL A 102 -5.30 4.48 11.76
C VAL A 102 -5.37 4.06 10.30
N VAL A 103 -5.92 4.94 9.45
CA VAL A 103 -5.85 4.88 8.00
C VAL A 103 -5.47 6.27 7.50
N ASP A 104 -4.52 6.34 6.56
CA ASP A 104 -4.20 7.57 5.85
C ASP A 104 -3.85 7.21 4.40
N LEU A 105 -4.56 7.81 3.46
CA LEU A 105 -4.43 7.54 2.04
C LEU A 105 -4.24 8.85 1.29
N SER A 106 -3.14 8.95 0.54
CA SER A 106 -3.00 9.97 -0.50
C SER A 106 -3.25 9.30 -1.84
N LEU A 107 -4.26 9.77 -2.57
CA LEU A 107 -4.67 9.21 -3.85
C LEU A 107 -4.55 10.26 -4.93
N ARG A 108 -4.36 9.83 -6.18
CA ARG A 108 -4.46 10.71 -7.34
C ARG A 108 -4.95 10.01 -8.60
N GLN A 109 -5.45 10.78 -9.55
CA GLN A 109 -5.59 10.29 -10.93
C GLN A 109 -4.24 10.31 -11.63
N ALA A 110 -3.97 9.26 -12.40
CA ALA A 110 -2.74 9.12 -13.17
C ALA A 110 -3.04 8.49 -14.53
N LEU A 111 -2.09 8.63 -15.46
CA LEU A 111 -2.10 7.93 -16.74
C LEU A 111 -1.12 6.76 -16.73
N GLY A 112 -1.41 5.74 -17.53
CA GLY A 112 -0.55 4.57 -17.68
C GLY A 112 0.89 4.91 -18.09
N ALA A 113 1.11 6.00 -18.82
CA ALA A 113 2.44 6.49 -19.20
C ALA A 113 3.32 6.78 -17.97
N GLU A 114 2.73 7.30 -16.88
CA GLU A 114 3.45 7.65 -15.66
C GLU A 114 3.99 6.43 -14.91
N VAL A 115 3.41 5.25 -15.16
CA VAL A 115 3.86 3.98 -14.57
C VAL A 115 4.64 3.12 -15.56
N GLY A 116 5.02 3.67 -16.72
CA GLY A 116 5.84 3.01 -17.72
C GLY A 116 5.08 2.24 -18.81
N PHE A 117 3.74 2.37 -18.91
CA PHE A 117 3.02 1.81 -20.05
C PHE A 117 3.22 2.62 -21.32
N THR A 118 3.20 1.91 -22.44
CA THR A 118 3.36 2.48 -23.79
C THR A 118 2.19 2.10 -24.70
N ARG A 119 2.08 2.82 -25.83
CA ARG A 119 1.03 2.62 -26.85
C ARG A 119 -0.37 2.74 -26.23
N SER A 120 -1.31 1.88 -26.63
CA SER A 120 -2.71 1.91 -26.16
C SER A 120 -2.92 1.86 -24.63
N ALA A 121 -1.91 1.54 -23.82
CA ALA A 121 -2.03 1.55 -22.36
C ALA A 121 -1.43 2.81 -21.72
N ALA A 122 -0.74 3.66 -22.49
CA ALA A 122 -0.17 4.91 -22.00
C ALA A 122 -1.24 5.90 -21.52
N GLU A 123 -2.38 5.94 -22.21
CA GLU A 123 -3.52 6.81 -21.87
C GLU A 123 -4.55 6.11 -20.98
N ALA A 124 -4.24 4.93 -20.42
CA ALA A 124 -5.15 4.26 -19.51
C ALA A 124 -5.28 5.07 -18.21
N PRO A 125 -6.49 5.50 -17.80
CA PRO A 125 -6.68 6.21 -16.55
C PRO A 125 -6.46 5.24 -15.38
N LEU A 126 -5.73 5.67 -14.36
CA LEU A 126 -5.39 4.88 -13.19
C LEU A 126 -5.78 5.64 -11.92
N LEU A 127 -6.22 4.90 -10.90
CA LEU A 127 -6.22 5.38 -9.52
C LEU A 127 -4.83 5.07 -8.95
N TYR A 128 -4.03 6.10 -8.70
CA TYR A 128 -2.70 5.96 -8.13
C TYR A 128 -2.74 6.19 -6.62
N VAL A 129 -2.11 5.32 -5.84
CA VAL A 129 -1.96 5.44 -4.39
C VAL A 129 -0.56 5.94 -4.10
N ASP A 130 -0.43 7.22 -3.77
CA ASP A 130 0.86 7.85 -3.44
C ASP A 130 1.37 7.40 -2.06
N SER A 131 0.46 7.27 -1.10
CA SER A 131 0.79 6.78 0.24
C SER A 131 -0.37 6.01 0.86
N LEU A 132 -0.02 5.03 1.69
CA LEU A 132 -0.97 4.22 2.43
C LEU A 132 -0.43 3.90 3.83
N LEU A 133 -1.16 4.35 4.84
CA LEU A 133 -0.99 3.97 6.23
C LEU A 133 -2.16 3.08 6.64
N LEU A 134 -1.86 1.98 7.33
CA LEU A 134 -2.88 1.10 7.91
C LEU A 134 -2.34 0.47 9.20
N GLN A 135 -2.64 1.08 10.33
CA GLN A 135 -1.93 0.82 11.58
C GLN A 135 -2.82 0.75 12.83
N HIS A 136 -2.40 -0.03 13.81
CA HIS A 136 -3.04 -0.21 15.10
C HIS A 136 -2.19 0.41 16.22
N PRO A 137 -2.38 1.70 16.54
CA PRO A 137 -1.51 2.42 17.47
C PRO A 137 -1.54 1.87 18.90
N GLY A 138 -2.64 1.25 19.33
CA GLY A 138 -2.78 0.68 20.67
C GLY A 138 -2.24 -0.75 20.86
N ARG A 139 -1.57 -1.35 19.88
CA ARG A 139 -1.07 -2.73 19.98
C ARG A 139 0.47 -2.73 20.01
N PRO A 140 1.11 -3.45 20.95
CA PRO A 140 2.56 -3.61 20.94
C PRO A 140 3.01 -4.62 19.87
N PHE A 141 4.28 -4.53 19.47
CA PHE A 141 4.93 -5.60 18.70
C PHE A 141 5.27 -6.79 19.60
N ASP A 142 5.33 -7.97 19.00
CA ASP A 142 5.76 -9.21 19.64
C ASP A 142 6.58 -10.05 18.66
N TRP A 143 7.32 -11.06 19.10
CA TRP A 143 8.20 -11.85 18.21
C TRP A 143 7.44 -12.70 17.18
N SER A 144 6.13 -12.88 17.33
CA SER A 144 5.29 -13.49 16.28
C SER A 144 5.01 -12.50 15.14
N ARG A 145 5.01 -11.19 15.44
CA ARG A 145 4.80 -10.08 14.52
C ARG A 145 5.69 -8.87 14.89
N PRO A 146 7.02 -8.97 14.71
CA PRO A 146 7.93 -7.86 14.99
C PRO A 146 7.74 -6.74 13.95
N PRO A 147 8.26 -5.53 14.20
CA PRO A 147 8.13 -4.44 13.24
C PRO A 147 8.85 -4.77 11.94
N LEU A 148 8.20 -4.43 10.82
CA LEU A 148 8.82 -4.38 9.51
C LEU A 148 9.62 -3.07 9.34
N PRO A 149 10.56 -3.01 8.38
CA PRO A 149 11.20 -1.75 8.01
C PRO A 149 10.19 -0.61 7.80
N GLY A 150 10.48 0.55 8.41
CA GLY A 150 9.60 1.72 8.37
C GLY A 150 8.32 1.65 9.21
N GLN A 151 8.03 0.51 9.86
CA GLN A 151 6.78 0.34 10.60
C GLN A 151 6.89 0.87 12.04
N LEU A 152 5.98 1.78 12.40
CA LEU A 152 5.90 2.37 13.75
C LEU A 152 4.90 1.63 14.66
N HIS A 153 3.83 1.08 14.08
CA HIS A 153 2.81 0.32 14.81
C HIS A 153 2.40 -0.94 14.04
N PRO A 154 1.95 -2.02 14.72
CA PRO A 154 1.42 -3.21 14.06
C PRO A 154 0.29 -2.86 13.08
N GLY A 155 0.18 -3.63 11.99
CA GLY A 155 -0.88 -3.40 10.99
C GLY A 155 -2.27 -3.84 11.47
N LEU A 156 -3.33 -3.21 10.97
CA LEU A 156 -4.72 -3.53 11.34
C LEU A 156 -5.24 -4.87 10.79
N SER A 157 -4.47 -5.52 9.91
CA SER A 157 -4.90 -6.72 9.18
C SER A 157 -6.19 -6.50 8.35
N LEU A 158 -6.41 -5.27 7.86
CA LEU A 158 -7.54 -4.87 7.00
C LEU A 158 -7.12 -4.51 5.56
N SER A 159 -5.91 -4.90 5.15
CA SER A 159 -5.37 -4.53 3.83
C SER A 159 -6.19 -5.12 2.70
N ARG A 160 -6.74 -6.33 2.87
CA ARG A 160 -7.59 -6.99 1.86
C ARG A 160 -8.85 -6.17 1.56
N GLU A 161 -9.52 -5.71 2.61
CA GLU A 161 -10.72 -4.90 2.54
C GLU A 161 -10.41 -3.52 1.96
N LEU A 162 -9.34 -2.89 2.44
CA LEU A 162 -8.91 -1.58 1.93
C LEU A 162 -8.59 -1.63 0.43
N MET A 163 -7.87 -2.65 -0.01
CA MET A 163 -7.59 -2.84 -1.44
C MET A 163 -8.88 -3.05 -2.24
N GLU A 164 -9.86 -3.78 -1.70
CA GLU A 164 -11.15 -3.98 -2.38
C GLU A 164 -11.91 -2.66 -2.53
N LEU A 165 -11.90 -1.80 -1.51
CA LEU A 165 -12.46 -0.46 -1.59
C LEU A 165 -11.79 0.40 -2.67
N LEU A 166 -10.45 0.36 -2.75
CA LEU A 166 -9.70 1.08 -3.79
C LEU A 166 -10.06 0.58 -5.19
N HIS A 167 -10.27 -0.72 -5.38
CA HIS A 167 -10.75 -1.26 -6.66
C HIS A 167 -12.17 -0.77 -7.01
N LEU A 168 -13.07 -0.68 -6.02
CA LEU A 168 -14.42 -0.15 -6.22
C LEU A 168 -14.40 1.34 -6.54
N MET A 169 -13.54 2.10 -5.87
CA MET A 169 -13.32 3.52 -6.15
C MET A 169 -12.78 3.72 -7.57
N ALA A 170 -11.73 3.00 -7.95
CA ALA A 170 -11.16 3.04 -9.28
C ALA A 170 -12.20 2.75 -10.37
N ARG A 171 -13.04 1.71 -10.18
CA ARG A 171 -14.15 1.42 -11.11
C ARG A 171 -15.13 2.58 -11.23
N ARG A 172 -15.44 3.26 -10.12
CA ARG A 172 -16.43 4.33 -10.09
C ARG A 172 -15.96 5.59 -10.78
N ILE A 173 -14.67 5.91 -10.67
CA ILE A 173 -14.06 7.06 -11.35
C ILE A 173 -13.64 6.75 -12.80
N GLY A 174 -13.98 5.56 -13.32
CA GLY A 174 -13.64 5.15 -14.69
C GLY A 174 -12.18 4.73 -14.90
N ALA A 175 -11.42 4.48 -13.83
CA ALA A 175 -10.04 4.02 -13.93
C ALA A 175 -9.96 2.54 -14.38
N GLU A 176 -8.96 2.24 -15.20
CA GLU A 176 -8.66 0.92 -15.76
C GLU A 176 -7.68 0.10 -14.89
N GLY A 177 -7.23 0.64 -13.77
CA GLY A 177 -6.37 -0.03 -12.81
C GLY A 177 -6.13 0.78 -11.54
N VAL A 178 -5.63 0.09 -10.51
CA VAL A 178 -5.07 0.73 -9.31
C VAL A 178 -3.56 0.56 -9.37
N ALA A 179 -2.79 1.64 -9.24
CA ALA A 179 -1.34 1.60 -9.27
C ALA A 179 -0.72 2.22 -8.00
N LEU A 180 0.49 1.79 -7.67
CA LEU A 180 1.28 2.30 -6.55
C LEU A 180 2.76 1.99 -6.78
N THR A 181 3.65 2.64 -6.03
CA THR A 181 5.07 2.26 -6.00
C THR A 181 5.44 1.95 -4.56
N PRO A 182 5.67 0.67 -4.18
CA PRO A 182 6.08 0.34 -2.84
C PRO A 182 7.49 0.86 -2.58
N ALA A 183 7.66 1.65 -1.52
CA ALA A 183 8.97 2.18 -1.13
C ALA A 183 9.92 1.11 -0.58
N THR A 184 9.38 -0.01 -0.07
CA THR A 184 10.16 -1.08 0.57
C THR A 184 9.73 -2.46 0.08
N PHE A 185 10.62 -3.44 0.24
CA PHE A 185 10.33 -4.84 -0.07
C PHE A 185 9.17 -5.40 0.78
N SER A 186 9.08 -5.00 2.05
CA SER A 186 7.98 -5.39 2.94
C SER A 186 6.63 -4.87 2.45
N ALA A 187 6.57 -3.63 1.96
CA ALA A 187 5.38 -3.08 1.34
C ALA A 187 5.01 -3.82 0.05
N ALA A 188 5.98 -4.11 -0.82
CA ALA A 188 5.75 -4.89 -2.04
C ALA A 188 5.16 -6.28 -1.73
N CYS A 189 5.65 -6.96 -0.69
CA CYS A 189 5.10 -8.24 -0.21
C CYS A 189 3.63 -8.16 0.23
N VAL A 190 3.19 -7.01 0.75
CA VAL A 190 1.78 -6.79 1.13
C VAL A 190 0.89 -6.66 -0.11
N TYR A 191 1.39 -6.04 -1.18
CA TYR A 191 0.60 -5.76 -2.38
C TYR A 191 0.61 -6.90 -3.42
N GLU A 192 1.68 -7.69 -3.48
CA GLU A 192 1.86 -8.75 -4.50
C GLU A 192 0.67 -9.69 -4.71
N PRO A 193 -0.13 -10.09 -3.70
CA PRO A 193 -1.29 -10.95 -3.95
C PRO A 193 -2.32 -10.38 -4.93
N ARG A 194 -2.30 -9.06 -5.20
CA ARG A 194 -3.26 -8.36 -6.07
C ARG A 194 -2.59 -7.46 -7.11
N PHE A 195 -1.29 -7.23 -7.01
CA PHE A 195 -0.55 -6.30 -7.83
C PHE A 195 0.65 -7.00 -8.46
N THR A 196 1.02 -6.55 -9.66
CA THR A 196 2.18 -7.04 -10.40
C THR A 196 3.03 -5.84 -10.80
N PHE A 197 4.35 -5.95 -10.74
CA PHE A 197 5.23 -4.91 -11.22
C PHE A 197 5.01 -4.68 -12.73
N VAL A 198 4.94 -3.40 -13.12
CA VAL A 198 4.75 -3.01 -14.52
C VAL A 198 5.94 -3.45 -15.36
N ASP A 199 7.15 -3.31 -14.81
CA ASP A 199 8.38 -3.85 -15.39
C ASP A 199 8.59 -5.31 -14.99
N GLY A 200 8.82 -6.17 -16.00
CA GLY A 200 9.09 -7.58 -15.80
C GLY A 200 10.45 -7.83 -15.13
N ALA A 201 11.44 -6.96 -15.32
CA ALA A 201 12.71 -7.09 -14.63
C ALA A 201 12.55 -6.86 -13.11
N ALA A 202 11.81 -5.82 -12.71
CA ALA A 202 11.46 -5.56 -11.30
C ALA A 202 10.65 -6.73 -10.68
N GLU A 203 9.65 -7.27 -11.39
CA GLU A 203 8.91 -8.45 -10.93
C GLU A 203 9.84 -9.65 -10.71
N GLY A 204 10.81 -9.85 -11.61
CA GLY A 204 11.75 -10.95 -11.54
C GLY A 204 12.73 -10.79 -10.37
N GLN A 205 13.27 -9.59 -10.16
CA GLN A 205 14.14 -9.28 -9.03
C GLN A 205 13.40 -9.46 -7.70
N PHE A 206 12.18 -8.95 -7.59
CA PHE A 206 11.32 -9.17 -6.42
C PHE A 206 11.07 -10.68 -6.18
N SER A 207 10.81 -11.43 -7.26
CA SER A 207 10.63 -12.89 -7.20
C SER A 207 11.87 -13.63 -6.71
N ALA A 208 13.06 -13.21 -7.15
CA ALA A 208 14.34 -13.77 -6.71
C ALA A 208 14.59 -13.51 -5.21
N LEU A 209 14.42 -12.27 -4.75
CA LEU A 209 14.56 -11.90 -3.33
C LEU A 209 13.60 -12.71 -2.44
N ARG A 210 12.32 -12.81 -2.85
CA ARG A 210 11.33 -13.63 -2.15
C ARG A 210 11.68 -15.12 -2.19
N GLY A 211 12.23 -15.59 -3.29
CA GLY A 211 12.68 -16.97 -3.47
C GLY A 211 13.82 -17.34 -2.54
N ALA A 212 14.81 -16.46 -2.40
CA ALA A 212 15.98 -16.64 -1.55
C ALA A 212 15.63 -16.76 -0.07
N GLY A 213 14.64 -16.00 0.41
CA GLY A 213 14.17 -16.10 1.78
C GLY A 213 13.12 -17.20 2.04
N ARG A 214 12.93 -18.16 1.13
CA ARG A 214 12.02 -19.29 1.38
C ARG A 214 12.49 -20.09 2.59
N GLY A 215 11.64 -20.19 3.60
CA GLY A 215 11.94 -20.86 4.87
C GLY A 215 12.21 -19.90 6.02
N TRP A 216 12.49 -18.62 5.73
CA TRP A 216 12.66 -17.60 6.76
C TRP A 216 11.33 -16.91 7.10
N PRO A 217 11.22 -16.35 8.32
CA PRO A 217 10.14 -15.43 8.64
C PRO A 217 10.19 -14.23 7.69
N ARG A 218 9.00 -13.80 7.21
CA ARG A 218 8.89 -12.68 6.28
C ARG A 218 9.50 -11.38 6.82
N TRP A 219 9.40 -11.15 8.13
CA TRP A 219 9.98 -9.98 8.77
C TRP A 219 11.51 -10.00 8.72
N LEU A 220 12.13 -11.18 8.82
CA LEU A 220 13.59 -11.32 8.79
C LEU A 220 14.09 -11.02 7.38
N LEU A 221 13.46 -11.62 6.37
CA LEU A 221 13.76 -11.33 4.98
C LEU A 221 13.58 -9.83 4.67
N ALA A 222 12.51 -9.21 5.16
CA ALA A 222 12.30 -7.78 4.97
C ALA A 222 13.46 -6.93 5.52
N TRP A 223 13.93 -7.24 6.74
CA TRP A 223 15.09 -6.56 7.32
C TRP A 223 16.39 -6.87 6.58
N ALA A 224 16.63 -8.12 6.20
CA ALA A 224 17.80 -8.48 5.42
C ALA A 224 17.88 -7.74 4.08
N VAL A 225 16.75 -7.55 3.40
CA VAL A 225 16.70 -6.78 2.15
C VAL A 225 16.93 -5.29 2.43
N GLU A 226 16.28 -4.72 3.45
CA GLU A 226 16.42 -3.31 3.83
C GLU A 226 17.86 -2.94 4.21
N LEU A 227 18.53 -3.80 4.98
CA LEU A 227 19.89 -3.59 5.46
C LEU A 227 20.96 -3.92 4.40
N GLY A 228 20.54 -4.32 3.20
CA GLY A 228 21.43 -4.72 2.12
C GLY A 228 22.28 -5.93 2.50
N CYS A 229 21.68 -6.94 3.13
CA CYS A 229 22.33 -8.21 3.52
C CYS A 229 22.11 -9.32 2.50
N MET A 230 21.29 -9.10 1.46
CA MET A 230 21.19 -10.06 0.36
C MET A 230 22.37 -9.88 -0.60
N ARG A 231 22.92 -10.99 -1.10
CA ARG A 231 24.07 -11.03 -2.01
C ARG A 231 23.71 -11.77 -3.30
N ASP A 232 24.25 -11.33 -4.43
CA ASP A 232 24.27 -12.12 -5.66
C ASP A 232 25.47 -13.10 -5.69
N GLU A 233 25.59 -13.87 -6.78
CA GLU A 233 26.69 -14.83 -6.96
C GLU A 233 28.09 -14.17 -7.01
N GLN A 234 28.14 -12.87 -7.30
CA GLN A 234 29.37 -12.07 -7.31
C GLN A 234 29.67 -11.42 -5.95
N GLY A 235 28.84 -11.69 -4.94
CA GLY A 235 28.95 -11.11 -3.60
C GLY A 235 28.52 -9.65 -3.52
N GLN A 236 27.87 -9.10 -4.55
CA GLN A 236 27.37 -7.73 -4.53
C GLN A 236 26.02 -7.63 -3.81
N PRO A 237 25.71 -6.50 -3.16
CA PRO A 237 24.42 -6.30 -2.52
C PRO A 237 23.25 -6.35 -3.51
N ALA A 238 22.32 -7.28 -3.30
CA ALA A 238 21.08 -7.39 -4.05
C ALA A 238 19.99 -6.53 -3.38
N LEU A 239 19.87 -5.27 -3.82
CA LEU A 239 18.93 -4.30 -3.24
C LEU A 239 17.53 -4.41 -3.85
N PHE A 240 16.51 -4.05 -3.08
CA PHE A 240 15.18 -3.81 -3.60
C PHE A 240 15.10 -2.41 -4.23
N THR A 241 14.65 -2.33 -5.49
CA THR A 241 14.41 -1.05 -6.16
C THR A 241 12.92 -0.75 -6.22
N PRO A 242 12.44 0.35 -5.61
CA PRO A 242 11.06 0.78 -5.74
C PRO A 242 10.68 0.92 -7.22
N SER A 243 9.59 0.26 -7.62
CA SER A 243 9.12 0.25 -9.00
C SER A 243 7.59 0.18 -9.04
N PRO A 244 6.91 0.78 -10.04
CA PRO A 244 5.47 0.77 -10.11
C PRO A 244 4.89 -0.64 -10.15
N MET A 245 3.89 -0.89 -9.31
CA MET A 245 3.02 -2.05 -9.34
C MET A 245 1.60 -1.64 -9.73
N ILE A 246 0.89 -2.55 -10.39
CA ILE A 246 -0.48 -2.31 -10.82
C ILE A 246 -1.38 -3.53 -10.59
N SER A 247 -2.62 -3.24 -10.21
CA SER A 247 -3.74 -4.16 -10.21
C SER A 247 -4.68 -3.81 -11.37
N PRO A 248 -4.67 -4.56 -12.49
CA PRO A 248 -5.43 -4.19 -13.68
C PRO A 248 -6.93 -4.45 -13.52
N LEU A 249 -7.75 -3.48 -13.93
CA LEU A 249 -9.22 -3.59 -13.99
C LEU A 249 -9.75 -3.74 -15.42
N SER A 250 -8.94 -3.41 -16.43
CA SER A 250 -9.26 -3.61 -17.84
C SER A 250 -8.40 -4.68 -18.51
N ARG A 251 -8.97 -5.31 -19.56
CA ARG A 251 -8.22 -6.26 -20.40
C ARG A 251 -7.06 -5.60 -21.14
N ARG A 252 -7.21 -4.33 -21.53
CA ARG A 252 -6.21 -3.56 -22.26
C ARG A 252 -4.92 -3.38 -21.43
N VAL A 253 -5.07 -3.04 -20.15
CA VAL A 253 -3.97 -2.92 -19.19
C VAL A 253 -3.39 -4.30 -18.86
N ALA A 254 -4.24 -5.28 -18.53
CA ALA A 254 -3.80 -6.62 -18.15
C ALA A 254 -2.91 -7.31 -19.21
N ARG A 255 -3.21 -7.12 -20.51
CA ARG A 255 -2.42 -7.69 -21.61
C ARG A 255 -0.98 -7.19 -21.67
N ARG A 256 -0.67 -6.03 -21.08
CA ARG A 256 0.69 -5.47 -21.08
C ARG A 256 1.63 -6.17 -20.11
N LEU A 257 1.07 -6.81 -19.08
CA LEU A 257 1.78 -7.59 -18.08
C LEU A 257 2.03 -9.04 -18.53
N ASP A 258 1.75 -9.38 -19.80
CA ASP A 258 1.92 -10.74 -20.34
C ASP A 258 2.58 -10.73 -21.73
N THR A 259 3.37 -9.69 -22.02
CA THR A 259 4.11 -9.63 -23.28
C THR A 259 5.34 -10.55 -23.24
N ARG A 260 5.79 -11.02 -24.41
CA ARG A 260 7.03 -11.83 -24.50
C ARG A 260 8.24 -11.12 -23.89
N GLY A 261 8.35 -9.80 -24.06
CA GLY A 261 9.42 -8.98 -23.48
C GLY A 261 9.36 -8.98 -21.96
N TRP A 262 8.18 -8.70 -21.40
CA TRP A 262 7.95 -8.74 -19.95
C TRP A 262 8.29 -10.12 -19.36
N GLN A 263 7.78 -11.21 -19.97
CA GLN A 263 8.05 -12.57 -19.51
C GLN A 263 9.53 -12.96 -19.60
N LYS A 264 10.23 -12.51 -20.64
CA LYS A 264 11.68 -12.76 -20.81
C LYS A 264 12.48 -12.06 -19.71
N ALA A 265 12.19 -10.79 -19.44
CA ALA A 265 12.83 -10.03 -18.38
C ALA A 265 12.57 -10.64 -17.00
N TRP A 266 11.31 -10.99 -16.71
CA TRP A 266 10.94 -11.68 -15.48
C TRP A 266 11.68 -13.00 -15.31
N ARG A 267 11.70 -13.87 -16.33
CA ARG A 267 12.42 -15.15 -16.28
C ARG A 267 13.92 -15.01 -16.10
N PHE A 268 14.51 -13.96 -16.67
CA PHE A 268 15.94 -13.70 -16.54
C PHE A 268 16.28 -13.29 -15.10
N GLN A 269 15.58 -12.29 -14.56
CA GLN A 269 15.86 -11.77 -13.22
C GLN A 269 15.41 -12.73 -12.10
N SER A 270 14.31 -13.47 -12.27
CA SER A 270 13.81 -14.42 -11.26
C SER A 270 14.71 -15.64 -11.03
N LYS A 271 15.66 -15.90 -11.93
CA LYS A 271 16.61 -17.00 -11.83
C LYS A 271 17.93 -16.62 -11.14
N GLN A 272 18.10 -15.35 -10.76
CA GLN A 272 19.27 -14.96 -9.99
C GLN A 272 19.32 -15.74 -8.68
N VAL A 273 20.47 -16.35 -8.40
CA VAL A 273 20.73 -17.02 -7.13
C VAL A 273 21.16 -15.94 -6.15
N LEU A 274 20.37 -15.77 -5.10
CA LEU A 274 20.66 -14.82 -4.03
C LEU A 274 20.85 -15.58 -2.71
N SER A 275 21.80 -15.13 -1.90
CA SER A 275 22.07 -15.66 -0.58
C SER A 275 22.00 -14.55 0.47
N LEU A 276 21.84 -14.94 1.74
CA LEU A 276 21.94 -14.03 2.87
C LEU A 276 23.36 -14.01 3.39
N ASP A 277 23.88 -12.81 3.55
CA ASP A 277 25.08 -12.52 4.32
C ASP A 277 24.67 -12.44 5.80
N GLU A 278 24.79 -13.57 6.50
CA GLU A 278 24.41 -13.69 7.91
C GLU A 278 25.26 -12.79 8.81
N GLU A 279 26.56 -12.68 8.53
CA GLU A 279 27.46 -11.82 9.30
C GLU A 279 27.06 -10.35 9.18
N ALA A 280 26.79 -9.87 7.96
CA ALA A 280 26.29 -8.51 7.75
C ALA A 280 24.91 -8.30 8.40
N LEU A 281 24.05 -9.31 8.40
CA LEU A 281 22.75 -9.24 9.07
C LEU A 281 22.93 -9.10 10.58
N GLN A 282 23.72 -9.96 11.21
CA GLN A 282 23.99 -9.92 12.66
C GLN A 282 24.56 -8.56 13.08
N ALA A 283 25.54 -8.05 12.34
CA ALA A 283 26.19 -6.77 12.62
C ALA A 283 25.24 -5.56 12.50
N ARG A 284 24.21 -5.63 11.64
CA ARG A 284 23.32 -4.50 11.33
C ARG A 284 21.90 -4.65 11.88
N PHE A 285 21.59 -5.78 12.53
CA PHE A 285 20.23 -6.09 12.94
C PHE A 285 19.71 -5.06 13.96
N PRO A 286 18.50 -4.50 13.78
CA PRO A 286 18.03 -3.35 14.54
C PRO A 286 17.41 -3.79 15.88
N TRP A 287 18.24 -4.33 16.78
CA TRP A 287 17.80 -4.84 18.10
C TRP A 287 16.97 -3.83 18.90
N ALA A 288 17.29 -2.54 18.83
CA ALA A 288 16.55 -1.49 19.54
C ALA A 288 15.08 -1.36 19.10
N ARG A 289 14.72 -1.83 17.90
CA ARG A 289 13.34 -1.84 17.39
C ARG A 289 12.59 -3.13 17.70
N MET A 290 13.29 -4.17 18.14
CA MET A 290 12.68 -5.49 18.30
C MET A 290 11.90 -5.60 19.61
N PRO A 291 10.90 -6.51 19.66
CA PRO A 291 10.22 -6.83 20.91
C PRO A 291 11.22 -7.30 21.98
N PRO A 292 10.94 -7.02 23.27
CA PRO A 292 11.82 -7.49 24.34
C PRO A 292 11.81 -9.02 24.45
N GLY A 293 12.86 -9.55 25.06
CA GLY A 293 13.05 -10.99 25.24
C GLY A 293 13.71 -11.68 24.04
N PRO A 294 13.95 -12.99 24.13
CA PRO A 294 14.68 -13.71 23.09
C PRO A 294 13.87 -13.81 21.79
N PRO A 295 14.54 -13.74 20.62
CA PRO A 295 13.89 -14.08 19.36
C PRO A 295 13.46 -15.57 19.36
N PRO A 296 12.60 -15.99 18.41
CA PRO A 296 12.25 -17.39 18.26
C PRO A 296 13.50 -18.26 18.13
N GLU A 297 13.55 -19.44 18.77
CA GLU A 297 14.74 -20.30 18.88
C GLU A 297 15.47 -20.50 17.54
N ARG A 298 14.74 -20.80 16.47
CA ARG A 298 15.28 -20.98 15.11
C ARG A 298 16.04 -19.78 14.55
N MET A 299 15.86 -18.58 15.13
CA MET A 299 16.50 -17.33 14.70
C MET A 299 17.61 -16.88 15.64
N VAL A 300 17.80 -17.53 16.81
CA VAL A 300 18.84 -17.15 17.79
C VAL A 300 20.22 -17.21 17.15
N GLU A 301 20.54 -18.32 16.49
CA GLU A 301 21.83 -18.52 15.82
C GLU A 301 22.01 -17.55 14.64
N VAL A 302 21.00 -17.45 13.76
CA VAL A 302 21.04 -16.57 12.57
C VAL A 302 21.23 -15.10 12.95
N LEU A 303 20.61 -14.66 14.06
CA LEU A 303 20.70 -13.28 14.54
C LEU A 303 21.89 -13.04 15.47
N GLY A 304 22.66 -14.06 15.85
CA GLY A 304 23.75 -13.94 16.82
C GLY A 304 23.26 -13.38 18.16
N TYR A 305 22.06 -13.77 18.60
CA TYR A 305 21.47 -13.23 19.83
C TYR A 305 22.24 -13.71 21.07
N ASP A 306 22.82 -12.77 21.82
CA ASP A 306 23.44 -13.01 23.12
C ASP A 306 22.51 -12.50 24.24
N PRO A 307 21.96 -13.37 25.10
CA PRO A 307 21.09 -12.98 26.21
C PRO A 307 21.81 -12.14 27.28
N LEU A 308 23.14 -12.11 27.28
CA LEU A 308 23.98 -11.36 28.22
C LEU A 308 24.48 -10.03 27.63
N ALA A 309 24.24 -9.77 26.34
CA ALA A 309 24.62 -8.51 25.74
C ALA A 309 23.74 -7.36 26.28
N PRO A 310 24.32 -6.20 26.63
CA PRO A 310 23.55 -5.06 27.09
C PRO A 310 22.57 -4.61 26.00
N ALA A 311 21.35 -4.21 26.40
CA ALA A 311 20.37 -3.65 25.48
C ALA A 311 21.00 -2.49 24.70
N SER A 312 21.03 -2.59 23.37
CA SER A 312 21.73 -1.63 22.50
C SER A 312 21.27 -0.19 22.81
N PRO A 313 22.19 0.75 23.10
CA PRO A 313 21.85 2.09 23.59
C PRO A 313 21.27 3.05 22.53
N TYR A 314 21.04 2.61 21.30
CA TYR A 314 20.49 3.46 20.24
C TYR A 314 18.96 3.39 20.21
N GLN A 315 18.31 4.05 21.19
CA GLN A 315 16.86 4.27 21.17
C GLN A 315 16.43 5.54 20.42
N ASP A 316 17.33 6.49 20.15
CA ASP A 316 16.95 7.78 19.53
C ASP A 316 17.99 8.24 18.49
N ALA A 317 17.92 7.73 17.26
CA ALA A 317 18.44 8.41 16.06
C ALA A 317 18.16 7.57 14.81
N TRP A 318 16.93 7.63 14.31
CA TRP A 318 16.72 7.40 12.89
C TRP A 318 16.02 8.64 12.33
N GLU A 319 16.80 9.50 11.67
CA GLU A 319 16.22 10.41 10.70
C GLU A 319 15.71 9.57 9.53
N PRO A 320 14.46 9.77 9.09
CA PRO A 320 14.00 9.11 7.89
C PRO A 320 14.93 9.50 6.74
N VAL A 321 15.39 8.50 5.97
CA VAL A 321 15.92 8.75 4.64
C VAL A 321 14.82 9.53 3.92
N SER A 322 15.05 10.84 3.76
CA SER A 322 14.13 11.73 3.09
C SER A 322 13.87 11.14 1.72
N ALA A 323 12.58 10.97 1.38
CA ALA A 323 12.19 10.75 0.00
C ALA A 323 12.95 11.77 -0.87
N PRO A 324 13.49 11.39 -2.03
CA PRO A 324 14.17 12.35 -2.89
C PRO A 324 13.23 13.54 -3.12
N PRO A 325 13.74 14.78 -3.05
CA PRO A 325 12.90 15.95 -3.26
C PRO A 325 12.20 15.80 -4.61
N ARG A 326 10.86 15.89 -4.60
CA ARG A 326 10.08 16.06 -5.82
C ARG A 326 10.71 17.24 -6.56
N THR A 327 11.28 16.97 -7.73
CA THR A 327 11.68 18.01 -8.67
C THR A 327 10.44 18.84 -8.94
N ALA A 328 10.42 20.06 -8.43
CA ALA A 328 9.54 21.10 -8.90
C ALA A 328 9.88 21.29 -10.38
N ALA A 329 9.02 20.80 -11.26
CA ALA A 329 9.05 21.21 -12.65
C ALA A 329 8.58 22.66 -12.70
N THR A 330 9.54 23.58 -12.66
CA THR A 330 9.38 24.90 -13.26
C THR A 330 9.27 24.72 -14.77
N SER A 331 8.07 24.97 -15.31
CA SER A 331 7.75 25.72 -16.52
C SER A 331 6.31 25.46 -16.92
#